data_AF-A0A2T9XZL2-F1
#
_entry.id   AF-A0A2T9XZL2-F1
#
_cell.length_a   1.000
_cell.length_b   1.000
_cell.length_c   1.000
_cell.angle_alpha   90.00
_cell.angle_beta   90.00
_cell.angle_gamma   90.00
#
_symmetry.space_group_name_H-M   'P 1'
#
loop_
_entity.id
_entity.type
_entity.pdbx_description
1 polymer ?
#
loop_
_entity_poly.entity_id
_entity_poly.type
_entity_poly.pdbx_seq_one_letter_code
_entity_poly.pdbx_strand_id
1 'polypeptide(L)'
;MYQRFSLNQPVSFRSATFLSRTLKSPSIPLRNYTSNQFKLKPSFEIALRAACLQLMLARWGLETATKLDFAKSNEFKIDDRRMRAFESITNTALNGGLSESLTEKEMEMLQKDPGTWEYQDFSYGKFWESLGKYIFIFQTCFYKLCILAWMLGRRNEIPSYFSSFDRVLLFQSTGILPGDSKTIDSFINSYMSLQAKFSLEDTILKREIDIAEIWYWRARLQVLLDLKDQIIKEQENKESGNEKKSNIEKIIEKELLKKNVPHSLRSIIKNSKGVLESATKRAVDLQLLSQSDTEDFDIVIEVLDDQKNHPNASSKPAETTIPYNKLEKKDHDALMDIAEARMMAFAWTTGKLDKWDPEKMLQVGSINPLNILWTPDE
;
A
#
# COMPACT_ATOMS: atom_id res chain seq x y z
N MET A 1 16.53 -7.57 -23.56
CA MET A 1 17.29 -8.40 -22.60
C MET A 1 16.43 -8.50 -21.35
N TYR A 2 15.74 -9.63 -21.14
CA TYR A 2 14.69 -9.75 -20.12
C TYR A 2 15.28 -10.26 -18.79
N GLN A 3 15.29 -9.42 -17.75
CA GLN A 3 15.58 -9.84 -16.38
C GLN A 3 14.46 -10.74 -15.85
N ARG A 4 14.81 -11.99 -15.53
CA ARG A 4 13.98 -12.92 -14.76
C ARG A 4 14.23 -12.69 -13.27
N PHE A 5 13.19 -12.34 -12.53
CA PHE A 5 13.20 -12.36 -11.07
C PHE A 5 13.36 -13.80 -10.58
N SER A 6 14.46 -14.10 -9.91
CA SER A 6 14.72 -15.38 -9.25
C SER A 6 14.67 -15.19 -7.73
N LEU A 7 13.49 -15.44 -7.13
CA LEU A 7 13.35 -15.61 -5.69
C LEU A 7 13.28 -17.11 -5.41
N ASN A 8 14.42 -17.73 -5.06
CA ASN A 8 14.49 -19.01 -4.36
C ASN A 8 15.96 -19.34 -4.02
N GLN A 9 16.44 -18.93 -2.85
CA GLN A 9 17.44 -19.69 -2.10
C GLN A 9 17.18 -19.55 -0.58
N PRO A 10 17.14 -20.66 0.18
CA PRO A 10 17.02 -20.61 1.64
C PRO A 10 18.41 -20.31 2.23
N VAL A 11 18.55 -19.18 2.92
CA VAL A 11 19.77 -18.87 3.68
C VAL A 11 19.57 -19.24 5.15
N SER A 12 20.45 -20.11 5.65
CA SER A 12 20.56 -20.45 7.07
C SER A 12 21.14 -19.26 7.82
N PHE A 13 20.48 -18.82 8.91
CA PHE A 13 21.04 -17.81 9.80
C PHE A 13 20.90 -18.16 11.28
N ARG A 14 22.03 -17.99 11.97
CA ARG A 14 22.18 -17.98 13.42
C ARG A 14 21.60 -16.67 13.97
N SER A 15 20.91 -16.77 15.11
CA SER A 15 20.34 -15.65 15.86
C SER A 15 21.38 -14.57 16.19
N ALA A 16 21.10 -13.33 15.80
CA ALA A 16 21.84 -12.15 16.23
C ALA A 16 20.94 -11.27 17.11
N THR A 17 21.43 -10.97 18.32
CA THR A 17 20.81 -10.08 19.30
C THR A 17 20.89 -8.64 18.80
N PHE A 18 19.74 -8.00 18.56
CA PHE A 18 19.68 -6.63 18.07
C PHE A 18 19.81 -5.61 19.21
N LEU A 19 20.90 -4.84 19.20
CA LEU A 19 21.03 -3.61 19.97
C LEU A 19 20.35 -2.47 19.20
N SER A 20 19.39 -1.81 19.85
CA SER A 20 18.68 -0.64 19.35
C SER A 20 19.65 0.53 19.09
N ARG A 21 20.10 0.70 17.85
CA ARG A 21 20.77 1.93 17.41
C ARG A 21 19.72 2.94 16.98
N THR A 22 19.60 4.02 17.75
CA THR A 22 18.90 5.25 17.37
C THR A 22 19.62 5.88 16.18
N LEU A 23 19.11 5.65 14.97
CA LEU A 23 19.55 6.36 13.77
C LEU A 23 19.03 7.81 13.88
N LYS A 24 19.95 8.78 13.96
CA LYS A 24 19.63 10.20 13.78
C LYS A 24 19.21 10.38 12.32
N SER A 25 17.92 10.59 12.07
CA SER A 25 17.44 11.02 10.76
C SER A 25 18.01 12.41 10.44
N PRO A 26 18.27 12.72 9.16
CA PRO A 26 18.64 14.08 8.77
C PRO A 26 17.59 15.08 9.29
N SER A 27 18.06 16.21 9.84
CA SER A 27 17.22 17.27 10.38
C SER A 27 16.49 18.00 9.26
N ILE A 28 15.27 17.56 8.97
CA ILE A 28 14.39 18.19 7.98
C ILE A 28 13.71 19.38 8.69
N PRO A 29 13.72 20.59 8.09
CA PRO A 29 13.16 21.77 8.73
C PRO A 29 11.67 21.57 9.00
N LEU A 30 11.31 21.54 10.29
CA LEU A 30 9.92 21.42 10.75
C LEU A 30 9.15 22.67 10.35
N ARG A 31 8.11 22.48 9.54
CA ARG A 31 7.06 23.48 9.35
C ARG A 31 6.37 23.70 10.71
N ASN A 32 6.07 24.95 11.03
CA ASN A 32 5.22 25.31 12.18
C ASN A 32 3.78 24.88 11.87
N TYR A 33 3.48 23.61 12.11
CA TYR A 33 2.11 23.11 12.11
C TYR A 33 1.40 23.66 13.36
N THR A 34 0.23 24.28 13.19
CA THR A 34 -0.66 24.55 14.31
C THR A 34 -0.99 23.21 14.97
N SER A 35 -0.86 23.13 16.29
CA SER A 35 -0.95 21.90 17.09
C SER A 35 -2.38 21.35 17.18
N ASN A 36 -3.06 21.14 16.06
CA ASN A 36 -4.29 20.37 16.07
C ASN A 36 -3.89 18.89 16.06
N GLN A 37 -4.05 18.27 17.22
CA GLN A 37 -3.68 16.90 17.46
C GLN A 37 -4.58 15.97 16.65
N PHE A 38 -3.99 15.01 15.93
CA PHE A 38 -4.80 13.98 15.27
C PHE A 38 -5.49 13.12 16.32
N LYS A 39 -6.81 12.97 16.21
CA LYS A 39 -7.56 12.05 17.06
C LYS A 39 -7.36 10.62 16.58
N LEU A 40 -6.28 9.99 17.05
CA LEU A 40 -5.99 8.59 16.75
C LEU A 40 -6.96 7.64 17.45
N LYS A 41 -7.27 6.53 16.79
CA LYS A 41 -7.88 5.36 17.41
C LYS A 41 -7.00 4.86 18.57
N PRO A 42 -7.59 4.28 19.63
CA PRO A 42 -6.83 3.67 20.69
C PRO A 42 -5.80 2.64 20.17
N SER A 43 -4.59 2.62 20.74
CA SER A 43 -3.51 1.73 20.29
C SER A 43 -3.91 0.25 20.33
N PHE A 44 -4.78 -0.16 21.26
CA PHE A 44 -5.29 -1.53 21.32
C PHE A 44 -6.17 -1.88 20.10
N GLU A 45 -6.99 -0.96 19.58
CA GLU A 45 -7.78 -1.19 18.35
C GLU A 45 -6.85 -1.36 17.14
N ILE A 46 -5.81 -0.51 17.06
CA ILE A 46 -4.79 -0.58 16.00
C ILE A 46 -4.06 -1.93 16.08
N ALA A 47 -3.72 -2.39 17.29
CA ALA A 47 -3.09 -3.69 17.53
C ALA A 47 -3.99 -4.86 17.16
N LEU A 48 -5.28 -4.83 17.53
CA LEU A 48 -6.26 -5.85 17.13
C LEU A 48 -6.32 -5.96 15.60
N ARG A 49 -6.42 -4.82 14.90
CA ARG A 49 -6.45 -4.82 13.44
C ARG A 49 -5.16 -5.32 12.81
N ALA A 50 -4.00 -4.97 13.36
CA ALA A 50 -2.71 -5.49 12.92
C ALA A 50 -2.62 -7.02 13.09
N ALA A 51 -3.12 -7.55 14.21
CA ALA A 51 -3.18 -8.98 14.47
C ALA A 51 -4.09 -9.72 13.47
N CYS A 52 -5.29 -9.17 13.19
CA CYS A 52 -6.18 -9.68 12.14
C CYS A 52 -5.47 -9.77 10.78
N LEU A 53 -4.84 -8.67 10.34
CA LEU A 53 -4.12 -8.63 9.05
C LEU A 53 -2.97 -9.64 9.00
N GLN A 54 -2.24 -9.83 10.10
CA GLN A 54 -1.16 -10.80 10.16
C GLN A 54 -1.64 -12.24 10.07
N LEU A 55 -2.74 -12.59 10.73
CA LEU A 55 -3.34 -13.91 10.60
C LEU A 55 -3.84 -14.16 9.17
N MET A 56 -4.50 -13.16 8.58
CA MET A 56 -4.96 -13.26 7.18
C MET A 56 -3.78 -13.42 6.22
N LEU A 57 -2.68 -12.69 6.41
CA LEU A 57 -1.45 -12.84 5.63
C LEU A 57 -0.81 -14.22 5.82
N ALA A 58 -0.84 -14.77 7.03
CA ALA A 58 -0.33 -16.12 7.30
C ALA A 58 -1.20 -17.19 6.64
N ARG A 59 -2.54 -17.09 6.75
CA ARG A 59 -3.48 -17.98 6.07
C ARG A 59 -3.27 -17.93 4.56
N TRP A 60 -3.22 -16.74 4.01
CA TRP A 60 -2.97 -16.48 2.60
C TRP A 60 -1.67 -17.16 2.10
N GLY A 61 -0.59 -17.09 2.89
CA GLY A 61 0.68 -17.75 2.56
C GLY A 61 0.57 -19.27 2.47
N LEU A 62 -0.19 -19.90 3.37
CA LEU A 62 -0.46 -21.34 3.34
C LEU A 62 -1.36 -21.75 2.17
N GLU A 63 -2.39 -20.95 1.86
CA GLU A 63 -3.28 -21.16 0.72
C GLU A 63 -2.51 -21.13 -0.60
N THR A 64 -1.63 -20.13 -0.74
CA THR A 64 -0.79 -19.98 -1.93
C THR A 64 0.20 -21.12 -2.06
N ALA A 65 0.85 -21.54 -0.98
CA ALA A 65 1.75 -22.69 -0.99
C ALA A 65 1.01 -23.98 -1.42
N THR A 66 -0.22 -24.17 -0.92
CA THR A 66 -1.06 -25.31 -1.29
C THR A 66 -1.42 -25.30 -2.77
N LYS A 67 -1.80 -24.14 -3.32
CA LYS A 67 -2.10 -24.00 -4.76
C LYS A 67 -0.88 -24.20 -5.65
N LEU A 68 0.28 -23.68 -5.26
CA LEU A 68 1.51 -23.86 -6.01
C LEU A 68 1.95 -25.32 -6.07
N ASP A 69 1.73 -26.08 -5.00
CA ASP A 69 2.02 -27.50 -5.01
C ASP A 69 1.03 -28.27 -5.86
N PHE A 70 -0.27 -27.96 -5.77
CA PHE A 70 -1.28 -28.54 -6.65
C PHE A 70 -0.95 -28.33 -8.14
N ALA A 71 -0.50 -27.13 -8.50
CA ALA A 71 -0.09 -26.81 -9.87
C ALA A 71 1.15 -27.59 -10.35
N LYS A 72 1.97 -28.13 -9.44
CA LYS A 72 3.16 -28.94 -9.75
C LYS A 72 2.88 -30.44 -9.78
N SER A 73 2.05 -30.94 -8.87
CA SER A 73 1.81 -32.38 -8.69
C SER A 73 0.59 -32.90 -9.43
N ASN A 74 -0.34 -32.02 -9.88
CA ASN A 74 -1.68 -32.39 -10.37
C ASN A 74 -2.53 -33.25 -9.41
N GLU A 75 -2.03 -33.51 -8.20
CA GLU A 75 -2.72 -34.21 -7.13
C GLU A 75 -2.88 -33.26 -5.94
N PHE A 76 -4.12 -33.11 -5.49
CA PHE A 76 -4.44 -32.35 -4.29
C PHE A 76 -4.17 -33.21 -3.06
N LYS A 77 -2.95 -33.15 -2.53
CA LYS A 77 -2.59 -33.75 -1.25
C LYS A 77 -2.22 -32.64 -0.28
N ILE A 78 -3.15 -32.30 0.60
CA ILE A 78 -2.82 -31.45 1.74
C ILE A 78 -2.12 -32.32 2.78
N ASP A 79 -0.88 -31.99 3.10
CA ASP A 79 -0.13 -32.59 4.20
C ASP A 79 -0.85 -32.31 5.54
N ASP A 80 -0.94 -33.31 6.42
CA ASP A 80 -1.46 -33.19 7.79
C ASP A 80 -0.83 -32.02 8.57
N ARG A 81 0.43 -31.69 8.28
CA ARG A 81 1.09 -30.52 8.86
C ARG A 81 0.42 -29.20 8.44
N ARG A 82 0.03 -29.08 7.16
CA ARG A 82 -0.65 -27.90 6.63
C ARG A 82 -2.07 -27.80 7.14
N MET A 83 -2.81 -28.91 7.16
CA MET A 83 -4.15 -28.95 7.77
C MET A 83 -4.12 -28.45 9.21
N ARG A 84 -3.19 -28.96 10.02
CA ARG A 84 -3.00 -28.46 11.39
C ARG A 84 -2.65 -26.98 11.45
N ALA A 85 -1.85 -26.47 10.53
CA ALA A 85 -1.52 -25.04 10.47
C ALA A 85 -2.75 -24.19 10.10
N PHE A 86 -3.58 -24.67 9.16
CA PHE A 86 -4.84 -24.02 8.79
C PHE A 86 -5.82 -23.95 9.95
N GLU A 87 -6.07 -25.09 10.61
CA GLU A 87 -6.92 -25.17 11.80
C GLU A 87 -6.38 -24.30 12.94
N SER A 88 -5.07 -24.31 13.14
CA SER A 88 -4.42 -23.52 14.18
C SER A 88 -4.59 -22.02 13.96
N ILE A 89 -4.46 -21.53 12.72
CA ILE A 89 -4.74 -20.12 12.38
C ILE A 89 -6.21 -19.78 12.59
N THR A 90 -7.12 -20.63 12.10
CA THR A 90 -8.58 -20.40 12.23
C THR A 90 -8.99 -20.38 13.70
N ASN A 91 -8.55 -21.36 14.49
CA ASN A 91 -8.81 -21.43 15.92
C ASN A 91 -8.17 -20.25 16.67
N THR A 92 -6.99 -19.79 16.24
CA THR A 92 -6.33 -18.64 16.84
C THR A 92 -7.11 -17.34 16.61
N ALA A 93 -7.66 -17.15 15.41
CA ALA A 93 -8.55 -16.01 15.13
C ALA A 93 -9.86 -16.07 15.93
N LEU A 94 -10.49 -17.24 16.01
CA LEU A 94 -11.77 -17.42 16.71
C LEU A 94 -11.64 -17.34 18.23
N ASN A 95 -10.62 -17.99 18.80
CA ASN A 95 -10.43 -18.08 20.25
C ASN A 95 -9.62 -16.92 20.82
N GLY A 96 -8.81 -16.24 20.01
CA GLY A 96 -7.99 -15.09 20.41
C GLY A 96 -8.76 -13.76 20.46
N GLY A 97 -10.10 -13.78 20.44
CA GLY A 97 -10.92 -12.57 20.50
C GLY A 97 -10.84 -11.66 19.27
N LEU A 98 -10.29 -12.15 18.15
CA LEU A 98 -10.16 -11.37 16.92
C LEU A 98 -11.40 -11.42 16.02
N SER A 99 -12.34 -12.32 16.31
CA SER A 99 -13.56 -12.51 15.53
C SER A 99 -14.37 -11.22 15.34
N GLU A 100 -14.43 -10.37 16.35
CA GLU A 100 -15.14 -9.08 16.32
C GLU A 100 -14.38 -7.98 15.56
N SER A 101 -13.06 -8.14 15.38
CA SER A 101 -12.18 -7.18 14.70
C SER A 101 -11.90 -7.53 13.24
N LEU A 102 -12.24 -8.75 12.82
CA LEU A 102 -12.21 -9.18 11.42
C LEU A 102 -13.37 -8.53 10.67
N THR A 103 -13.12 -8.14 9.42
CA THR A 103 -14.21 -7.76 8.51
C THR A 103 -15.05 -8.98 8.15
N GLU A 104 -16.33 -8.78 7.80
CA GLU A 104 -17.26 -9.87 7.49
C GLU A 104 -16.69 -10.85 6.47
N LYS A 105 -16.11 -10.33 5.40
CA LYS A 105 -15.60 -11.20 4.35
C LYS A 105 -14.18 -11.75 4.69
N GLU A 106 -13.40 -11.13 5.58
CA GLU A 106 -12.20 -11.79 6.15
C GLU A 106 -12.58 -13.01 6.98
N MET A 107 -13.65 -12.89 7.77
CA MET A 107 -14.23 -14.00 8.51
C MET A 107 -14.74 -15.08 7.56
N GLU A 108 -15.43 -14.70 6.48
CA GLU A 108 -15.87 -15.63 5.42
C GLU A 108 -14.67 -16.39 4.83
N MET A 109 -13.59 -15.69 4.43
CA MET A 109 -12.38 -16.31 3.89
C MET A 109 -11.69 -17.24 4.90
N LEU A 110 -11.69 -16.88 6.18
CA LEU A 110 -11.07 -17.67 7.25
C LEU A 110 -11.85 -18.97 7.55
N GLN A 111 -13.16 -18.97 7.28
CA GLN A 111 -14.05 -20.12 7.42
C GLN A 111 -14.03 -21.07 6.22
N LYS A 112 -13.44 -20.65 5.08
CA LYS A 112 -13.31 -21.51 3.90
C LYS A 112 -12.38 -22.70 4.17
N ASP A 113 -12.71 -23.81 3.51
CA ASP A 113 -11.91 -25.03 3.57
C ASP A 113 -10.49 -24.78 3.05
N PRO A 114 -9.48 -25.45 3.62
CA PRO A 114 -8.10 -25.37 3.14
C PRO A 114 -7.94 -25.61 1.64
N GLY A 115 -7.27 -24.69 0.94
CA GLY A 115 -6.99 -24.79 -0.48
C GLY A 115 -8.15 -24.39 -1.40
N THR A 116 -9.32 -24.02 -0.84
CA THR A 116 -10.50 -23.66 -1.64
C THR A 116 -10.64 -22.17 -1.90
N TRP A 117 -9.67 -21.34 -1.46
CA TRP A 117 -9.67 -19.92 -1.77
C TRP A 117 -9.71 -19.75 -3.29
N GLU A 118 -10.67 -19.01 -3.82
CA GLU A 118 -10.79 -18.73 -5.23
C GLU A 118 -9.99 -17.49 -5.61
N TYR A 119 -9.82 -17.26 -6.91
CA TYR A 119 -9.20 -16.02 -7.40
C TYR A 119 -9.86 -14.77 -6.79
N GLN A 120 -11.18 -14.82 -6.58
CA GLN A 120 -11.93 -13.74 -5.95
C GLN A 120 -11.57 -13.49 -4.47
N ASP A 121 -11.13 -14.54 -3.76
CA ASP A 121 -10.67 -14.45 -2.37
C ASP A 121 -9.27 -13.87 -2.29
N PHE A 122 -8.43 -14.18 -3.29
CA PHE A 122 -7.17 -13.48 -3.50
C PHE A 122 -7.40 -12.04 -3.95
N SER A 123 -8.57 -11.73 -4.49
CA SER A 123 -8.95 -10.43 -5.04
C SER A 123 -9.92 -9.63 -4.21
N TYR A 124 -10.02 -9.98 -2.93
CA TYR A 124 -10.90 -9.38 -1.95
C TYR A 124 -10.84 -7.82 -1.87
N GLY A 125 -9.85 -7.18 -2.51
CA GLY A 125 -10.03 -5.85 -3.09
C GLY A 125 -9.98 -5.87 -4.63
N LYS A 126 -10.98 -5.29 -5.32
CA LYS A 126 -10.75 -4.71 -6.67
C LYS A 126 -9.73 -3.54 -6.67
N PHE A 127 -9.18 -3.24 -5.49
CA PHE A 127 -7.98 -2.46 -5.19
C PHE A 127 -6.70 -3.35 -5.10
N TRP A 128 -6.75 -4.58 -5.64
CA TRP A 128 -5.68 -5.59 -5.69
C TRP A 128 -5.50 -6.21 -7.09
N GLU A 129 -6.14 -5.72 -8.17
CA GLU A 129 -6.31 -6.52 -9.40
C GLU A 129 -6.09 -5.84 -10.75
N SER A 130 -5.26 -6.46 -11.61
CA SER A 130 -5.78 -7.10 -12.83
C SER A 130 -4.82 -8.15 -13.41
N LEU A 131 -5.39 -9.16 -14.06
CA LEU A 131 -4.77 -10.38 -14.58
C LEU A 131 -3.52 -10.17 -15.45
N GLY A 132 -2.37 -10.31 -14.79
CA GLY A 132 -1.09 -10.64 -15.39
C GLY A 132 -0.01 -10.64 -14.29
N LYS A 133 0.57 -11.81 -13.99
CA LYS A 133 1.78 -11.98 -13.14
C LYS A 133 1.52 -12.02 -11.61
N TYR A 134 1.47 -13.25 -11.09
CA TYR A 134 1.26 -13.77 -9.72
C TYR A 134 2.13 -13.21 -8.56
N ILE A 135 2.66 -11.98 -8.62
CA ILE A 135 3.59 -11.44 -7.60
C ILE A 135 3.14 -10.12 -6.94
N PHE A 136 2.21 -9.39 -7.54
CA PHE A 136 1.88 -8.01 -7.10
C PHE A 136 0.74 -7.91 -6.08
N ILE A 137 -0.12 -8.92 -6.03
CA ILE A 137 -1.27 -9.03 -5.12
C ILE A 137 -0.85 -8.93 -3.64
N PHE A 138 0.37 -9.38 -3.29
CA PHE A 138 0.81 -9.45 -1.89
C PHE A 138 1.01 -8.09 -1.24
N GLN A 139 1.36 -7.09 -2.02
CA GLN A 139 2.12 -5.94 -1.56
C GLN A 139 1.30 -4.98 -0.68
N THR A 140 -0.01 -4.86 -0.90
CA THR A 140 -0.89 -3.89 -0.22
C THR A 140 -1.28 -4.24 1.22
N CYS A 141 -1.54 -5.51 1.54
CA CYS A 141 -1.82 -5.93 2.94
C CYS A 141 -0.59 -5.73 3.81
N PHE A 142 0.59 -6.00 3.26
CA PHE A 142 1.84 -5.72 3.93
C PHE A 142 2.04 -4.23 4.19
N TYR A 143 1.68 -3.35 3.26
CA TYR A 143 1.75 -1.91 3.52
C TYR A 143 0.75 -1.46 4.58
N LYS A 144 -0.49 -1.96 4.56
CA LYS A 144 -1.47 -1.72 5.65
C LYS A 144 -0.90 -2.14 7.00
N LEU A 145 -0.40 -3.36 7.11
CA LEU A 145 0.23 -3.87 8.33
C LEU A 145 1.48 -3.05 8.70
N CYS A 146 2.26 -2.59 7.73
CA CYS A 146 3.43 -1.77 7.98
C CYS A 146 3.07 -0.40 8.56
N ILE A 147 2.03 0.25 8.04
CA ILE A 147 1.52 1.51 8.62
C ILE A 147 1.05 1.25 10.05
N LEU A 148 0.25 0.20 10.29
CA LEU A 148 -0.20 -0.11 11.66
C LEU A 148 0.98 -0.43 12.59
N ALA A 149 1.97 -1.21 12.15
CA ALA A 149 3.16 -1.54 12.94
C ALA A 149 4.02 -0.29 13.22
N TRP A 150 4.11 0.63 12.26
CA TRP A 150 4.77 1.93 12.45
C TRP A 150 4.00 2.82 13.45
N MET A 151 2.68 2.92 13.33
CA MET A 151 1.81 3.63 14.28
C MET A 151 1.93 3.10 15.71
N LEU A 152 2.19 1.78 15.84
CA LEU A 152 2.43 1.11 17.11
C LEU A 152 3.89 1.20 17.59
N GLY A 153 4.77 1.93 16.90
CA GLY A 153 6.18 2.10 17.25
C GLY A 153 7.03 0.82 17.12
N ARG A 154 6.54 -0.20 16.41
CA ARG A 154 7.28 -1.45 16.14
C ARG A 154 8.21 -1.35 14.93
N ARG A 155 7.99 -0.34 14.11
CA ARG A 155 8.89 0.06 13.03
C ARG A 155 9.22 1.54 13.14
N ASN A 156 10.45 1.88 12.81
CA ASN A 156 10.95 3.25 12.90
C ASN A 156 10.63 4.06 11.64
N GLU A 157 10.37 3.40 10.51
CA GLU A 157 10.18 4.04 9.21
C GLU A 157 9.11 3.32 8.40
N ILE A 158 8.41 4.11 7.57
CA ILE A 158 7.54 3.61 6.52
C ILE A 158 8.42 3.42 5.28
N PRO A 159 8.40 2.22 4.64
CA PRO A 159 9.16 1.99 3.41
C PRO A 159 8.81 3.02 2.34
N SER A 160 9.72 3.29 1.41
CA SER A 160 9.39 4.10 0.24
C SER A 160 8.33 3.38 -0.62
N TYR A 161 7.69 4.10 -1.54
CA TYR A 161 6.67 3.51 -2.42
C TYR A 161 7.21 2.44 -3.37
N PHE A 162 8.53 2.42 -3.56
CA PHE A 162 9.23 1.63 -4.58
C PHE A 162 10.30 0.69 -4.01
N SER A 163 10.62 0.83 -2.73
CA SER A 163 11.45 -0.14 -2.02
C SER A 163 10.66 -1.42 -1.75
N SER A 164 11.30 -2.56 -1.96
CA SER A 164 10.79 -3.80 -1.38
C SER A 164 10.90 -3.72 0.14
N PHE A 165 9.82 -4.04 0.87
CA PHE A 165 9.88 -4.11 2.32
C PHE A 165 10.25 -5.53 2.74
N ASP A 166 11.09 -5.65 3.78
CA ASP A 166 11.41 -6.95 4.35
C ASP A 166 10.18 -7.50 5.10
N ARG A 167 9.58 -8.54 4.50
CA ARG A 167 8.42 -9.28 5.05
C ARG A 167 8.76 -9.93 6.38
N VAL A 168 9.95 -10.52 6.50
CA VAL A 168 10.39 -11.24 7.70
C VAL A 168 10.46 -10.25 8.86
N LEU A 169 11.08 -9.10 8.65
CA LEU A 169 11.11 -8.04 9.67
C LEU A 169 9.71 -7.55 10.04
N LEU A 170 8.73 -7.58 9.12
CA LEU A 170 7.38 -7.12 9.43
C LEU A 170 6.67 -8.12 10.34
N PHE A 171 6.72 -9.40 9.98
CA PHE A 171 6.19 -10.48 10.83
C PHE A 171 6.89 -10.55 12.18
N GLN A 172 8.20 -10.29 12.23
CA GLN A 172 8.96 -10.24 13.49
C GLN A 172 8.61 -9.02 14.33
N SER A 173 8.30 -7.87 13.71
CA SER A 173 7.99 -6.63 14.43
C SER A 173 6.75 -6.72 15.32
N THR A 174 5.80 -7.59 14.96
CA THR A 174 4.60 -7.85 15.77
C THR A 174 4.81 -8.98 16.77
N GLY A 175 5.72 -9.93 16.49
CA GLY A 175 5.97 -11.09 17.35
C GLY A 175 4.82 -12.11 17.40
N ILE A 176 3.78 -11.96 16.58
CA ILE A 176 2.64 -12.88 16.52
C ILE A 176 3.05 -14.16 15.78
N LEU A 177 2.88 -15.29 16.45
CA LEU A 177 2.95 -16.61 15.85
C LEU A 177 1.52 -17.04 15.46
N PRO A 178 1.20 -17.19 14.17
CA PRO A 178 -0.17 -17.43 13.73
C PRO A 178 -0.84 -18.69 14.30
N GLY A 179 -0.04 -19.64 14.80
CA GLY A 179 -0.54 -20.86 15.41
C GLY A 179 -0.61 -20.87 16.94
N ASP A 180 -0.32 -19.75 17.61
CA ASP A 180 -0.37 -19.65 19.07
C ASP A 180 -1.14 -18.38 19.50
N SER A 181 -2.37 -18.58 19.96
CA SER A 181 -3.25 -17.51 20.44
C SER A 181 -2.65 -16.70 21.59
N LYS A 182 -1.78 -17.30 22.40
CA LYS A 182 -1.12 -16.58 23.51
C LYS A 182 -0.20 -15.46 23.01
N THR A 183 0.36 -15.60 21.81
CA THR A 183 1.20 -14.55 21.22
C THR A 183 0.37 -13.35 20.78
N ILE A 184 -0.88 -13.57 20.38
CA ILE A 184 -1.84 -12.50 20.05
C ILE A 184 -2.26 -11.78 21.31
N ASP A 185 -2.63 -12.52 22.37
CA ASP A 185 -2.97 -11.94 23.66
C ASP A 185 -1.81 -11.11 24.21
N SER A 186 -0.59 -11.65 24.18
CA SER A 186 0.63 -10.94 24.60
C SER A 186 0.84 -9.66 23.80
N PHE A 187 0.69 -9.73 22.47
CA PHE A 187 0.80 -8.57 21.59
C PHE A 187 -0.23 -7.49 21.94
N ILE A 188 -1.51 -7.83 22.01
CA ILE A 188 -2.60 -6.88 22.31
C ILE A 188 -2.45 -6.30 23.72
N ASN A 189 -2.19 -7.14 24.71
CA ASN A 189 -2.03 -6.73 26.11
C ASN A 189 -0.88 -5.73 26.28
N SER A 190 0.17 -5.82 25.44
CA SER A 190 1.25 -4.84 25.46
C SER A 190 0.78 -3.40 25.16
N TYR A 191 -0.31 -3.25 24.41
CA TYR A 191 -0.94 -1.95 24.09
C TYR A 191 -2.15 -1.60 24.95
N MET A 192 -2.64 -2.53 25.78
CA MET A 192 -3.66 -2.23 26.79
C MET A 192 -3.03 -1.68 28.09
N SER A 193 -1.73 -1.90 28.29
CA SER A 193 -1.05 -1.40 29.49
C SER A 193 -0.97 0.14 29.49
N LEU A 194 -1.41 0.78 30.58
CA LEU A 194 -1.34 2.24 30.79
C LEU A 194 0.10 2.81 30.71
N GLN A 195 1.10 1.94 30.81
CA GLN A 195 2.52 2.29 30.77
C GLN A 195 3.04 2.41 29.33
N ALA A 196 2.36 1.82 28.36
CA ALA A 196 2.75 1.86 26.96
C ALA A 196 2.26 3.15 26.28
N LYS A 197 2.93 4.28 26.56
CA LYS A 197 2.72 5.52 25.81
C LYS A 197 3.45 5.44 24.47
N PHE A 198 2.78 4.89 23.47
CA PHE A 198 3.20 5.04 22.08
C PHE A 198 2.71 6.40 21.58
N SER A 199 3.54 7.43 21.71
CA SER A 199 3.27 8.74 21.13
C SER A 199 4.09 8.90 19.86
N LEU A 200 3.42 8.85 18.72
CA LEU A 200 3.96 9.35 17.47
C LEU A 200 3.86 10.87 17.47
N GLU A 201 4.91 11.57 17.06
CA GLU A 201 4.87 13.03 16.95
C GLU A 201 3.87 13.43 15.85
N ASP A 202 2.94 14.34 16.16
CA ASP A 202 1.90 14.78 15.22
C ASP A 202 2.49 15.36 13.93
N THR A 203 3.65 16.01 14.00
CA THR A 203 4.35 16.57 12.84
C THR A 203 4.83 15.48 11.87
N ILE A 204 5.33 14.36 12.40
CA ILE A 204 5.76 13.18 11.64
C ILE A 204 4.53 12.49 11.05
N LEU A 205 3.49 12.28 11.86
CA LEU A 205 2.23 11.71 11.38
C LEU A 205 1.63 12.53 10.23
N LYS A 206 1.54 13.86 10.41
CA LYS A 206 1.02 14.77 9.38
C LYS A 206 1.79 14.62 8.08
N ARG A 207 3.12 14.61 8.18
CA ARG A 207 3.99 14.48 7.02
C ARG A 207 3.76 13.18 6.26
N GLU A 208 3.66 12.06 6.96
CA GLU A 208 3.45 10.75 6.32
C GLU A 208 2.05 10.64 5.70
N ILE A 209 1.03 11.24 6.33
CA ILE A 209 -0.31 11.38 5.74
C ILE A 209 -0.23 12.24 4.46
N ASP A 210 0.47 13.37 4.49
CA ASP A 210 0.61 14.26 3.33
C ASP A 210 1.34 13.58 2.17
N ILE A 211 2.39 12.80 2.46
CA ILE A 211 3.06 11.96 1.46
C ILE A 211 2.06 10.96 0.88
N ALA A 212 1.30 10.26 1.72
CA ALA A 212 0.34 9.28 1.26
C ALA A 212 -0.78 9.87 0.40
N GLU A 213 -1.25 11.05 0.77
CA GLU A 213 -2.25 11.81 0.05
C GLU A 213 -1.76 12.22 -1.34
N ILE A 214 -0.54 12.75 -1.43
CA ILE A 214 0.06 13.19 -2.69
C ILE A 214 0.26 12.02 -3.66
N TRP A 215 0.74 10.88 -3.18
CA TRP A 215 0.87 9.67 -4.00
C TRP A 215 -0.49 9.11 -4.42
N TYR A 216 -1.48 9.10 -3.52
CA TYR A 216 -2.85 8.68 -3.84
C TYR A 216 -3.45 9.58 -4.92
N TRP A 217 -3.28 10.89 -4.80
CA TRP A 217 -3.73 11.85 -5.80
C TRP A 217 -3.06 11.63 -7.15
N ARG A 218 -1.72 11.45 -7.17
CA ARG A 218 -0.98 11.24 -8.43
C ARG A 218 -1.38 9.95 -9.14
N ALA A 219 -1.60 8.88 -8.38
CA ALA A 219 -2.06 7.61 -8.92
C ALA A 219 -3.47 7.73 -9.52
N ARG A 220 -4.40 8.41 -8.83
CA ARG A 220 -5.75 8.67 -9.34
C ARG A 220 -5.76 9.58 -10.57
N LEU A 221 -4.86 10.57 -10.62
CA LEU A 221 -4.69 11.41 -11.80
C LEU A 221 -4.23 10.58 -13.01
N GLN A 222 -3.43 9.53 -12.81
CA GLN A 222 -3.02 8.65 -13.90
C GLN A 222 -4.23 8.00 -14.59
N VAL A 223 -5.24 7.56 -13.84
CA VAL A 223 -6.48 6.99 -14.40
C VAL A 223 -7.20 8.01 -15.29
N LEU A 224 -7.19 9.28 -14.90
CA LEU A 224 -7.80 10.37 -15.68
C LEU A 224 -6.99 10.70 -16.95
N LEU A 225 -5.65 10.63 -16.87
CA LEU A 225 -4.76 10.77 -18.02
C LEU A 225 -4.95 9.62 -19.01
N ASP A 226 -5.02 8.38 -18.52
CA ASP A 226 -5.25 7.20 -19.34
C ASP A 226 -6.62 7.27 -20.04
N LEU A 227 -7.66 7.76 -19.36
CA LEU A 227 -8.98 7.99 -19.95
C LEU A 227 -8.91 9.02 -21.09
N LYS A 228 -8.17 10.12 -20.89
CA LYS A 228 -7.96 11.15 -21.91
C LYS A 228 -7.23 10.57 -23.13
N ASP A 229 -6.17 9.80 -22.91
CA ASP A 229 -5.39 9.18 -23.97
C ASP A 229 -6.18 8.14 -24.76
N GLN A 230 -7.05 7.37 -24.09
CA GLN A 230 -7.97 6.45 -24.75
C GLN A 230 -8.93 7.19 -25.68
N ILE A 231 -9.54 8.29 -25.22
CA ILE A 231 -10.44 9.10 -26.03
C ILE A 231 -9.70 9.65 -27.26
N ILE A 232 -8.46 10.15 -27.09
CA ILE A 232 -7.66 10.67 -28.21
C ILE A 232 -7.38 9.56 -29.24
N LYS A 233 -6.92 8.38 -28.80
CA LYS A 233 -6.63 7.24 -29.68
C LYS A 233 -7.87 6.73 -30.43
N GLU A 234 -9.01 6.67 -29.76
CA GLU A 234 -10.29 6.28 -30.40
C GLU A 234 -10.71 7.24 -31.52
N GLN A 235 -10.37 8.52 -31.40
CA GLN A 235 -10.69 9.53 -32.41
C GLN A 235 -9.67 9.54 -33.54
N GLU A 236 -8.39 9.36 -33.25
CA GLU A 236 -7.35 9.22 -34.28
C GLU A 236 -7.60 8.02 -35.21
N ASN A 237 -8.20 6.95 -34.70
CA ASN A 237 -8.60 5.79 -35.50
C ASN A 237 -9.86 6.03 -36.35
N LYS A 238 -10.68 7.06 -36.02
CA LYS A 238 -11.91 7.39 -36.74
C LYS A 238 -11.73 8.52 -37.75
N GLU A 239 -10.81 9.45 -37.50
CA GLU A 239 -10.59 10.65 -38.32
C GLU A 239 -9.21 10.66 -38.99
N SER A 240 -9.15 10.08 -40.19
CA SER A 240 -8.03 10.21 -41.13
C SER A 240 -8.08 11.58 -41.85
N GLY A 241 -7.91 12.70 -41.13
CA GLY A 241 -7.98 14.04 -41.72
C GLY A 241 -7.31 15.14 -40.89
N ASN A 242 -6.68 16.11 -41.56
CA ASN A 242 -5.68 17.07 -41.04
C ASN A 242 -6.18 18.22 -40.14
N GLU A 243 -7.45 18.26 -39.71
CA GLU A 243 -8.00 19.36 -38.90
C GLU A 243 -7.94 19.06 -37.39
N LYS A 244 -6.73 18.81 -36.86
CA LYS A 244 -6.60 17.98 -35.65
C LYS A 244 -6.60 18.66 -34.29
N LYS A 245 -6.26 19.95 -34.08
CA LYS A 245 -6.04 20.44 -32.69
C LYS A 245 -7.20 21.15 -31.99
N SER A 246 -7.95 22.03 -32.65
CA SER A 246 -9.04 22.77 -31.98
C SER A 246 -10.31 21.93 -31.79
N ASN A 247 -10.47 20.84 -32.56
CA ASN A 247 -11.61 19.94 -32.47
C ASN A 247 -11.47 18.91 -31.35
N ILE A 248 -10.23 18.46 -31.05
CA ILE A 248 -9.95 17.42 -30.04
C ILE A 248 -10.47 17.83 -28.66
N GLU A 249 -10.30 19.09 -28.23
CA GLU A 249 -10.78 19.51 -26.90
C GLU A 249 -12.31 19.40 -26.76
N LYS A 250 -13.05 19.82 -27.80
CA LYS A 250 -14.51 19.74 -27.84
C LYS A 250 -14.98 18.28 -27.87
N ILE A 251 -14.25 17.42 -28.58
CA ILE A 251 -14.53 15.99 -28.66
C ILE A 251 -14.28 15.32 -27.30
N ILE A 252 -13.16 15.63 -26.64
CA ILE A 252 -12.88 15.15 -25.28
C ILE A 252 -14.01 15.54 -24.34
N GLU A 253 -14.44 16.80 -24.35
CA GLU A 253 -15.54 17.27 -23.48
C GLU A 253 -16.85 16.51 -23.73
N LYS A 254 -17.20 16.29 -25.01
CA LYS A 254 -18.40 15.54 -25.40
C LYS A 254 -18.33 14.07 -24.98
N GLU A 255 -17.18 13.41 -25.11
CA GLU A 255 -17.00 12.02 -24.69
C GLU A 255 -16.96 11.88 -23.16
N LEU A 256 -16.34 12.82 -22.44
CA LEU A 256 -16.38 12.85 -20.98
C LEU A 256 -17.81 13.03 -20.44
N LEU A 257 -18.63 13.84 -21.13
CA LEU A 257 -20.06 13.95 -20.84
C LEU A 257 -20.81 12.63 -21.05
N LYS A 258 -20.56 11.94 -22.17
CA LYS A 258 -21.16 10.62 -22.45
C LYS A 258 -20.76 9.55 -21.42
N LYS A 259 -19.52 9.60 -20.93
CA LYS A 259 -19.01 8.71 -19.87
C LYS A 259 -19.46 9.13 -18.45
N ASN A 260 -20.36 10.12 -18.32
CA ASN A 260 -20.88 10.64 -17.06
C ASN A 260 -19.78 11.11 -16.08
N VAL A 261 -18.69 11.67 -16.60
CA VAL A 261 -17.61 12.18 -15.74
C VAL A 261 -18.06 13.47 -15.03
N PRO A 262 -17.93 13.56 -13.69
CA PRO A 262 -18.30 14.75 -12.93
C PRO A 262 -17.64 16.03 -13.45
N HIS A 263 -18.36 17.15 -13.37
CA HIS A 263 -17.88 18.44 -13.89
C HIS A 263 -16.54 18.88 -13.27
N SER A 264 -16.34 18.64 -11.97
CA SER A 264 -15.09 18.95 -11.26
C SER A 264 -13.87 18.25 -11.88
N LEU A 265 -14.01 16.98 -12.27
CA LEU A 265 -12.93 16.20 -12.88
C LEU A 265 -12.67 16.58 -14.34
N ARG A 266 -13.69 17.03 -15.07
CA ARG A 266 -13.54 17.46 -16.47
C ARG A 266 -12.56 18.63 -16.62
N SER A 267 -12.61 19.59 -15.71
CA SER A 267 -11.66 20.72 -15.69
C SER A 267 -10.21 20.25 -15.46
N ILE A 268 -10.03 19.31 -14.54
CA ILE A 268 -8.71 18.71 -14.23
C ILE A 268 -8.16 17.97 -15.45
N ILE A 269 -8.98 17.17 -16.14
CA ILE A 269 -8.56 16.42 -17.34
C ILE A 269 -8.13 17.36 -18.46
N LYS A 270 -8.85 18.47 -18.65
CA LYS A 270 -8.53 19.47 -19.68
C LYS A 270 -7.15 20.07 -19.43
N ASN A 271 -6.90 20.53 -18.21
CA ASN A 271 -5.67 21.22 -17.82
C ASN A 271 -4.65 20.30 -17.14
N SER A 272 -4.68 18.99 -17.46
CA SER A 272 -3.97 17.98 -16.68
C SER A 272 -2.46 18.23 -16.55
N LYS A 273 -1.82 18.79 -17.58
CA LYS A 273 -0.39 19.18 -17.53
C LYS A 273 -0.11 20.28 -16.51
N GLY A 274 -0.79 21.42 -16.63
CA GLY A 274 -0.61 22.53 -15.70
C GLY A 274 -1.01 22.18 -14.26
N VAL A 275 -2.01 21.31 -14.09
CA VAL A 275 -2.38 20.78 -12.77
C VAL A 275 -1.27 19.90 -12.20
N LEU A 276 -0.69 19.01 -13.00
CA LEU A 276 0.42 18.15 -12.59
C LEU A 276 1.65 18.98 -12.23
N GLU A 277 2.07 19.89 -13.10
CA GLU A 277 3.20 20.80 -12.85
C GLU A 277 3.01 21.60 -11.55
N SER A 278 1.82 22.15 -11.34
CA SER A 278 1.49 22.90 -10.11
C SER A 278 1.52 22.01 -8.86
N ALA A 279 1.02 20.78 -8.97
CA ALA A 279 1.03 19.82 -7.88
C ALA A 279 2.45 19.34 -7.55
N THR A 280 3.26 19.03 -8.56
CA THR A 280 4.68 18.66 -8.42
C THR A 280 5.45 19.77 -7.73
N LYS A 281 5.33 21.01 -8.23
CA LYS A 281 5.97 22.18 -7.62
C LYS A 281 5.56 22.36 -6.16
N ARG A 282 4.27 22.28 -5.86
CA ARG A 282 3.76 22.37 -4.48
C ARG A 282 4.29 21.23 -3.61
N ALA A 283 4.37 20.00 -4.11
CA ALA A 283 4.88 18.85 -3.37
C ALA A 283 6.38 18.99 -3.03
N VAL A 284 7.16 19.56 -3.95
CA VAL A 284 8.57 19.92 -3.74
C VAL A 284 8.71 21.07 -2.74
N ASP A 285 7.92 22.14 -2.88
CA ASP A 285 7.89 23.28 -1.95
C ASP A 285 7.54 22.82 -0.52
N LEU A 286 6.69 21.81 -0.39
CA LEU A 286 6.32 21.18 0.88
C LEU A 286 7.32 20.12 1.36
N GLN A 287 8.40 19.84 0.62
CA GLN A 287 9.42 18.82 0.94
C GLN A 287 8.83 17.40 1.08
N LEU A 288 7.75 17.12 0.36
CA LEU A 288 7.09 15.81 0.31
C LEU A 288 7.67 14.93 -0.80
N LEU A 289 8.22 15.55 -1.84
CA LEU A 289 9.03 14.92 -2.88
C LEU A 289 10.46 15.45 -2.82
N SER A 290 11.43 14.62 -3.24
CA SER A 290 12.79 15.06 -3.55
C SER A 290 12.78 16.05 -4.72
N GLN A 291 13.78 16.94 -4.80
CA GLN A 291 13.89 17.94 -5.87
C GLN A 291 13.65 17.32 -7.24
N SER A 292 12.72 17.89 -8.02
CA SER A 292 12.42 17.43 -9.37
C SER A 292 12.96 18.44 -10.39
N ASP A 293 13.83 17.97 -11.29
CA ASP A 293 14.14 18.67 -12.55
C ASP A 293 13.03 18.42 -13.59
N THR A 294 11.99 17.68 -13.21
CA THR A 294 10.94 17.15 -14.09
C THR A 294 9.57 17.75 -13.77
N GLU A 295 8.69 17.78 -14.77
CA GLU A 295 7.30 18.26 -14.68
C GLU A 295 6.36 17.25 -13.96
N ASP A 296 6.88 16.12 -13.49
CA ASP A 296 6.12 15.02 -12.89
C ASP A 296 6.78 14.56 -11.57
N PHE A 297 6.16 13.62 -10.88
CA PHE A 297 6.67 13.09 -9.62
C PHE A 297 7.84 12.16 -9.91
N ASP A 298 8.98 12.45 -9.31
CA ASP A 298 10.15 11.59 -9.40
C ASP A 298 10.06 10.44 -8.40
N ILE A 299 10.41 9.27 -8.90
CA ILE A 299 10.36 8.01 -8.19
C ILE A 299 11.77 7.55 -7.91
N VAL A 300 12.09 7.29 -6.65
CA VAL A 300 13.36 6.67 -6.27
C VAL A 300 13.24 5.15 -6.41
N ILE A 301 14.03 4.55 -7.29
CA ILE A 301 14.10 3.10 -7.52
C ILE A 301 15.47 2.59 -7.07
N GLU A 302 15.46 1.46 -6.38
CA GLU A 302 16.68 0.72 -6.05
C GLU A 302 17.21 -0.02 -7.28
N VAL A 303 18.42 0.35 -7.72
CA VAL A 303 19.17 -0.34 -8.75
C VAL A 303 19.86 -1.54 -8.09
N LEU A 304 19.34 -2.73 -8.40
CA LEU A 304 20.02 -3.98 -8.09
C LEU A 304 21.24 -4.10 -8.99
N ASP A 305 22.40 -3.70 -8.49
CA ASP A 305 23.66 -3.98 -9.15
C ASP A 305 23.85 -5.50 -9.26
N ASP A 306 24.07 -6.00 -10.49
CA ASP A 306 24.39 -7.41 -10.80
C ASP A 306 25.77 -7.84 -10.25
N GLN A 307 26.29 -7.17 -9.21
CA GLN A 307 27.56 -7.44 -8.57
C GLN A 307 27.48 -8.71 -7.70
N LYS A 308 27.43 -9.86 -8.35
CA LYS A 308 27.61 -11.19 -7.76
C LYS A 308 28.99 -11.43 -7.12
N ASN A 309 29.88 -10.43 -7.04
CA ASN A 309 31.31 -10.64 -6.78
C ASN A 309 31.91 -9.95 -5.55
N HIS A 310 31.15 -9.22 -4.72
CA HIS A 310 31.72 -8.64 -3.49
C HIS A 310 30.81 -8.85 -2.26
N PRO A 311 31.07 -9.89 -1.43
CA PRO A 311 30.21 -10.25 -0.30
C PRO A 311 30.40 -9.38 0.96
N ASN A 312 31.19 -8.30 0.91
CA ASN A 312 31.64 -7.57 2.11
C ASN A 312 31.34 -6.07 2.14
N ALA A 313 30.52 -5.54 1.24
CA ALA A 313 30.10 -4.14 1.32
C ALA A 313 28.66 -4.04 1.87
N SER A 314 28.52 -3.52 3.08
CA SER A 314 27.26 -3.02 3.64
C SER A 314 26.79 -1.74 2.92
N SER A 315 26.98 -1.65 1.60
CA SER A 315 26.58 -0.50 0.79
C SER A 315 25.09 -0.58 0.56
N LYS A 316 24.36 0.49 0.92
CA LYS A 316 22.97 0.68 0.52
C LYS A 316 22.87 0.46 -1.01
N PRO A 317 21.79 -0.18 -1.51
CA PRO A 317 21.58 -0.32 -2.94
C PRO A 317 21.66 1.05 -3.61
N ALA A 318 22.24 1.11 -4.80
CA ALA A 318 22.31 2.37 -5.55
C ALA A 318 20.87 2.81 -5.89
N GLU A 319 20.57 4.09 -5.73
CA GLU A 319 19.25 4.65 -6.00
C GLU A 319 19.28 5.47 -7.30
N THR A 320 18.23 5.36 -8.12
CA THR A 320 18.04 6.18 -9.33
C THR A 320 16.64 6.77 -9.36
N THR A 321 16.47 7.92 -10.01
CA THR A 321 15.17 8.60 -10.11
C THR A 321 14.54 8.42 -11.49
N ILE A 322 13.27 8.01 -11.53
CA ILE A 322 12.49 7.89 -12.78
C ILE A 322 11.20 8.72 -12.65
N PRO A 323 10.82 9.53 -13.65
CA PRO A 323 9.53 10.21 -13.63
C PRO A 323 8.35 9.23 -13.67
N TYR A 324 7.27 9.52 -12.92
CA TYR A 324 6.08 8.67 -12.85
C TYR A 324 5.50 8.32 -14.22
N ASN A 325 5.39 9.28 -15.12
CA ASN A 325 4.87 9.07 -16.48
C ASN A 325 5.70 8.08 -17.33
N LYS A 326 6.95 7.75 -16.95
CA LYS A 326 7.79 6.79 -17.67
C LYS A 326 7.61 5.35 -17.20
N LEU A 327 6.85 5.12 -16.14
CA LEU A 327 6.56 3.77 -15.68
C LEU A 327 5.67 3.00 -16.65
N GLU A 328 5.76 1.67 -16.60
CA GLU A 328 4.82 0.80 -17.30
C GLU A 328 3.48 0.77 -16.56
N LYS A 329 2.38 0.46 -17.28
CA LYS A 329 1.04 0.37 -16.71
C LYS A 329 0.97 -0.52 -15.46
N LYS A 330 1.66 -1.66 -15.47
CA LYS A 330 1.70 -2.58 -14.33
C LYS A 330 2.27 -1.91 -13.06
N ASP A 331 3.21 -0.99 -13.23
CA ASP A 331 3.88 -0.31 -12.13
C ASP A 331 3.03 0.89 -11.66
N HIS A 332 2.27 1.53 -12.56
CA HIS A 332 1.21 2.48 -12.18
C HIS A 332 0.14 1.82 -11.32
N ASP A 333 -0.36 0.67 -11.75
CA ASP A 333 -1.39 -0.09 -11.02
C ASP A 333 -0.87 -0.48 -9.63
N ALA A 334 0.37 -1.00 -9.56
CA ALA A 334 1.01 -1.34 -8.30
C ALA A 334 1.14 -0.14 -7.35
N LEU A 335 1.46 1.05 -7.85
CA LEU A 335 1.57 2.24 -7.01
C LEU A 335 0.24 2.76 -6.52
N MET A 336 -0.78 2.71 -7.37
CA MET A 336 -2.13 3.04 -6.99
C MET A 336 -2.54 2.18 -5.80
N ASP A 337 -2.38 0.86 -5.93
CA ASP A 337 -2.65 -0.11 -4.89
C ASP A 337 -1.92 0.22 -3.56
N ILE A 338 -0.64 0.59 -3.62
CA ILE A 338 0.16 0.98 -2.43
C ILE A 338 -0.37 2.27 -1.81
N ALA A 339 -0.62 3.29 -2.62
CA ALA A 339 -1.09 4.58 -2.17
C ALA A 339 -2.47 4.48 -1.52
N GLU A 340 -3.37 3.73 -2.12
CA GLU A 340 -4.69 3.43 -1.58
C GLU A 340 -4.61 2.65 -0.27
N ALA A 341 -3.75 1.65 -0.20
CA ALA A 341 -3.55 0.86 1.00
C ALA A 341 -3.05 1.69 2.17
N ARG A 342 -2.08 2.59 1.94
CA ARG A 342 -1.55 3.51 2.97
C ARG A 342 -2.60 4.53 3.37
N MET A 343 -3.27 5.17 2.42
CA MET A 343 -4.33 6.14 2.70
C MET A 343 -5.48 5.52 3.48
N MET A 344 -5.90 4.29 3.16
CA MET A 344 -6.92 3.58 3.91
C MET A 344 -6.47 3.30 5.36
N ALA A 345 -5.23 2.86 5.56
CA ALA A 345 -4.70 2.60 6.89
C ALA A 345 -4.63 3.88 7.73
N PHE A 346 -4.17 4.99 7.16
CA PHE A 346 -4.24 6.28 7.82
C PHE A 346 -5.68 6.69 8.12
N ALA A 347 -6.59 6.59 7.13
CA ALA A 347 -7.96 7.11 7.26
C ALA A 347 -8.71 6.40 8.38
N TRP A 348 -8.49 5.09 8.49
CA TRP A 348 -9.03 4.30 9.59
C TRP A 348 -8.37 4.65 10.93
N THR A 349 -7.04 4.75 11.01
CA THR A 349 -6.34 5.04 12.28
C THR A 349 -6.63 6.42 12.84
N THR A 350 -6.96 7.39 12.00
CA THR A 350 -7.35 8.76 12.41
C THR A 350 -8.86 8.96 12.56
N GLY A 351 -9.66 7.90 12.39
CA GLY A 351 -11.11 7.95 12.55
C GLY A 351 -11.87 8.60 11.39
N LYS A 352 -11.21 9.01 10.30
CA LYS A 352 -11.88 9.44 9.06
C LYS A 352 -12.67 8.30 8.39
N LEU A 353 -12.27 7.05 8.63
CA LEU A 353 -13.05 5.86 8.33
C LEU A 353 -13.50 5.18 9.63
N ASP A 354 -14.81 4.95 9.73
CA ASP A 354 -15.43 4.22 10.85
C ASP A 354 -15.12 2.71 10.79
N LYS A 355 -15.16 2.14 9.58
CA LYS A 355 -14.95 0.73 9.30
C LYS A 355 -13.82 0.53 8.29
N TRP A 356 -13.16 -0.62 8.37
CA TRP A 356 -12.13 -1.04 7.41
C TRP A 356 -12.77 -1.49 6.09
N ASP A 357 -13.38 -0.55 5.38
CA ASP A 357 -14.20 -0.81 4.19
C ASP A 357 -13.63 -0.05 2.97
N PRO A 358 -13.15 -0.77 1.94
CA PRO A 358 -12.63 -0.15 0.72
C PRO A 358 -13.68 0.67 -0.05
N GLU A 359 -14.96 0.31 0.01
CA GLU A 359 -16.01 1.05 -0.71
C GLU A 359 -16.23 2.43 -0.10
N LYS A 360 -16.14 2.53 1.23
CA LYS A 360 -16.18 3.81 1.95
C LYS A 360 -14.95 4.67 1.70
N MET A 361 -13.79 4.08 1.38
CA MET A 361 -12.60 4.84 1.04
C MET A 361 -12.81 5.75 -0.18
N LEU A 362 -13.67 5.35 -1.11
CA LEU A 362 -14.05 6.19 -2.27
C LEU A 362 -14.74 7.50 -1.84
N GLN A 363 -15.37 7.53 -0.67
CA GLN A 363 -16.05 8.72 -0.13
C GLN A 363 -15.08 9.67 0.60
N VAL A 364 -13.96 9.14 1.10
CA VAL A 364 -12.92 9.92 1.81
C VAL A 364 -11.98 10.61 0.82
N GLY A 365 -11.77 10.04 -0.36
CA GLY A 365 -10.86 10.59 -1.37
C GLY A 365 -11.53 11.57 -2.34
N SER A 366 -11.33 12.88 -2.15
CA SER A 366 -11.58 13.87 -3.20
C SER A 366 -10.34 13.97 -4.12
N ILE A 367 -10.53 13.96 -5.45
CA ILE A 367 -9.46 14.30 -6.41
C ILE A 367 -9.33 15.83 -6.44
N ASN A 368 -8.87 16.43 -5.36
CA ASN A 368 -8.54 17.86 -5.34
C ASN A 368 -7.05 18.03 -4.99
N PRO A 369 -6.18 18.40 -5.95
CA PRO A 369 -4.75 18.59 -5.70
C PRO A 369 -4.43 19.73 -4.72
N LEU A 370 -5.38 20.61 -4.44
CA LEU A 370 -5.14 21.85 -3.72
C LEU A 370 -5.72 21.88 -2.31
N ASN A 371 -6.72 21.03 -2.03
CA ASN A 371 -7.24 20.85 -0.69
C ASN A 371 -6.53 19.67 -0.06
N ILE A 372 -5.82 19.95 1.03
CA ILE A 372 -5.37 18.92 1.96
C ILE A 372 -6.65 18.22 2.43
N LEU A 373 -6.85 16.96 2.03
CA LEU A 373 -7.97 16.10 2.45
C LEU A 373 -8.01 15.96 3.98
N TRP A 374 -6.88 16.24 4.63
CA TRP A 374 -6.61 16.03 6.04
C TRP A 374 -6.29 17.32 6.77
N THR A 375 -7.34 18.06 7.10
CA THR A 375 -7.31 19.00 8.22
C THR A 375 -7.73 18.23 9.48
N PRO A 376 -6.98 18.33 10.59
CA PRO A 376 -7.44 17.83 11.88
C PRO A 376 -8.80 18.45 12.21
N ASP A 377 -9.73 17.66 12.74
CA ASP A 377 -11.04 18.20 13.14
C ASP A 377 -10.83 19.26 14.23
N GLU A 378 -11.46 20.42 14.09
CA GLU A 378 -11.40 21.54 15.06
C GLU A 378 -12.05 21.19 16.40
#